data_AF-X5MMK1-F1
#
_entry.id   AF-X5MMK1-F1
#
_cell.length_a   1.000
_cell.length_b   1.000
_cell.length_c   1.000
_cell.angle_alpha   90.00
_cell.angle_beta   90.00
_cell.angle_gamma   90.00
#
_symmetry.space_group_name_H-M   'P 1'
#
loop_
_entity.id
_entity.type
_entity.pdbx_description
1 polymer ?
#
loop_
_entity_poly.entity_id
_entity_poly.type
_entity_poly.pdbx_seq_one_letter_code
_entity_poly.pdbx_strand_id
1 'polypeptide(L)'
;MKPGAFSCHDLGQTGRFVQAQFGICNRQAVANYLLRSLEPLPTGRPALPPRKKTEAPRAWQRMLSGRRLDLIDPSPLDVEIEDIAHGLARVARWNGQTTGDHAYSVAQHSLLVTDLAQAFAPDWDQTKLLAALLHDAPEYVIGDMISPFKAALGVDYKDFEGRLEAAIHVRFGIPVHTPKHVERTIKRADTVSAYLEAVELAGFEPDEASKIFGRPRLTPAQSRAARRWIKPMPASDAQSAYLKRFATLAAK
;
A
#
# COMPACT_ATOMS: atom_id res chain seq x y z
N MET A 1 50.21 -30.67 8.32
CA MET A 1 49.24 -31.72 8.71
C MET A 1 48.19 -31.09 9.63
N LYS A 2 46.94 -31.52 9.47
CA LYS A 2 45.68 -30.87 9.93
C LYS A 2 45.60 -30.57 11.44
N PRO A 3 44.88 -29.51 11.88
CA PRO A 3 44.26 -29.50 13.20
C PRO A 3 42.89 -30.20 13.15
N GLY A 4 42.67 -31.11 14.11
CA GLY A 4 41.45 -31.90 14.26
C GLY A 4 40.28 -31.13 14.88
N ALA A 5 39.08 -31.55 14.51
CA ALA A 5 37.80 -31.00 14.92
C ALA A 5 37.47 -31.27 16.40
N PHE A 6 36.85 -30.29 17.06
CA PHE A 6 36.18 -30.49 18.35
C PHE A 6 34.67 -30.63 18.13
N SER A 7 34.12 -31.75 18.62
CA SER A 7 32.69 -32.04 18.67
C SER A 7 32.05 -31.36 19.88
N CYS A 8 30.83 -30.87 19.69
CA CYS A 8 30.01 -30.20 20.67
C CYS A 8 29.21 -31.24 21.48
N HIS A 9 29.29 -31.21 22.80
CA HIS A 9 28.29 -31.81 23.68
C HIS A 9 28.02 -30.88 24.86
N ASP A 10 26.72 -30.72 25.10
CA ASP A 10 26.03 -30.00 26.17
C ASP A 10 26.70 -30.06 27.55
N LEU A 11 26.56 -28.98 28.33
CA LEU A 11 25.61 -28.94 29.45
C LEU A 11 25.62 -27.57 30.12
N GLY A 12 24.45 -27.25 30.69
CA GLY A 12 24.08 -25.94 31.17
C GLY A 12 24.67 -25.54 32.52
N GLN A 13 24.50 -24.23 32.77
CA GLN A 13 24.34 -23.56 34.06
C GLN A 13 25.46 -23.66 35.10
N THR A 14 26.16 -22.53 35.31
CA THR A 14 26.61 -22.06 36.64
C THR A 14 26.69 -20.54 36.67
N GLY A 15 26.24 -19.91 37.75
CA GLY A 15 26.30 -18.46 37.95
C GLY A 15 27.59 -17.96 38.64
N ARG A 16 27.66 -16.61 38.71
CA ARG A 16 28.56 -15.71 39.48
C ARG A 16 29.88 -15.22 38.85
N PHE A 17 29.93 -13.89 38.75
CA PHE A 17 31.05 -12.95 39.01
C PHE A 17 32.41 -13.15 38.31
N VAL A 18 32.72 -12.23 37.39
CA VAL A 18 34.04 -11.58 37.31
C VAL A 18 33.87 -10.10 36.93
N GLN A 19 34.61 -9.26 37.65
CA GLN A 19 34.65 -7.80 37.64
C GLN A 19 35.90 -7.32 36.86
N ALA A 20 35.94 -6.02 36.54
CA ALA A 20 37.03 -5.22 35.92
C ALA A 20 37.00 -5.17 34.38
N GLN A 21 37.14 -4.02 33.71
CA GLN A 21 37.99 -2.88 34.04
C GLN A 21 37.49 -1.60 33.36
N PHE A 22 37.41 -0.52 34.14
CA PHE A 22 37.07 0.84 33.72
C PHE A 22 38.19 1.46 32.87
N GLY A 23 37.83 2.00 31.70
CA GLY A 23 38.69 2.83 30.85
C GLY A 23 38.16 4.27 30.82
N ILE A 24 38.95 5.16 31.38
CA ILE A 24 38.71 6.59 31.60
C ILE A 24 38.48 7.31 30.25
N CYS A 25 37.26 7.80 30.01
CA CYS A 25 37.01 8.75 28.92
C CYS A 25 37.51 10.14 29.35
N ASN A 26 38.44 10.67 28.57
CA ASN A 26 39.29 11.81 28.85
C ASN A 26 38.49 13.10 29.12
N ARG A 27 38.53 13.63 30.36
CA ARG A 27 37.93 14.92 30.74
C ARG A 27 38.52 16.13 29.98
N GLN A 28 39.67 15.98 29.31
CA GLN A 28 40.25 17.02 28.45
C GLN A 28 39.45 17.24 27.15
N ALA A 29 38.76 16.21 26.64
CA ALA A 29 38.04 16.29 25.37
C ALA A 29 36.73 17.10 25.47
N VAL A 30 36.07 17.05 26.63
CA VAL A 30 34.82 17.79 26.87
C VAL A 30 35.10 19.27 27.20
N ALA A 31 36.23 19.58 27.85
CA ALA A 31 36.65 20.96 28.13
C ALA A 31 37.02 21.74 26.86
N ASN A 32 37.62 21.07 25.86
CA ASN A 32 37.94 21.70 24.57
C ASN A 32 36.71 21.97 23.70
N TYR A 33 35.60 21.25 23.90
CA TYR A 33 34.34 21.50 23.18
C TYR A 33 33.61 22.74 23.72
N LEU A 34 33.78 23.07 25.00
CA LEU A 34 33.07 24.17 25.66
C LEU A 34 33.86 25.49 25.74
N LEU A 35 35.14 25.51 25.34
CA LEU A 35 35.97 26.73 25.30
C LEU A 35 36.07 27.39 23.92
N ARG A 36 35.45 26.82 22.87
CA ARG A 36 35.51 27.34 21.49
C ARG A 36 34.32 28.24 21.09
N SER A 37 33.50 28.65 22.06
CA SER A 37 32.27 29.43 21.83
C SER A 37 32.39 30.92 22.17
N LEU A 38 33.60 31.46 22.30
CA LEU A 38 33.84 32.88 22.62
C LEU A 38 34.73 33.61 21.60
N GLU A 39 34.75 33.17 20.34
CA GLU A 39 35.33 33.98 19.25
C GLU A 39 34.26 34.89 18.64
N PRO A 40 34.52 36.20 18.45
CA PRO A 40 33.57 37.09 17.79
C PRO A 40 33.39 36.69 16.32
N LEU A 41 32.13 36.68 15.86
CA LEU A 41 31.77 36.35 14.48
C LEU A 41 32.47 37.28 13.48
N PRO A 42 33.06 36.75 12.38
CA PRO A 42 33.63 37.58 11.34
C PRO A 42 32.52 38.41 10.66
N THR A 43 32.70 39.74 10.65
CA THR A 43 31.81 40.67 9.97
C THR A 43 32.05 40.62 8.47
N GLY A 44 31.29 39.76 7.81
CA GLY A 44 31.21 39.69 6.35
C GLY A 44 30.54 38.39 5.95
N ARG A 45 29.30 38.44 5.43
CA ARG A 45 28.70 37.27 4.78
C ARG A 45 29.44 37.04 3.46
N PRO A 46 30.19 35.93 3.27
CA PRO A 46 30.54 35.53 1.92
C PRO A 46 29.24 35.25 1.17
N ALA A 47 29.12 35.77 -0.06
CA ALA A 47 28.00 35.45 -0.93
C ALA A 47 27.94 33.92 -1.07
N LEU A 48 26.80 33.35 -0.68
CA LEU A 48 26.54 31.92 -0.87
C LEU A 48 26.73 31.61 -2.37
N PRO A 49 27.51 30.58 -2.73
CA PRO A 49 27.57 30.15 -4.12
C PRO A 49 26.14 29.85 -4.61
N PRO A 50 25.82 30.14 -5.87
CA PRO A 50 24.51 29.83 -6.41
C PRO A 50 24.22 28.35 -6.15
N ARG A 51 23.09 28.04 -5.51
CA ARG A 51 22.66 26.66 -5.29
C ARG A 51 22.74 25.94 -6.62
N LYS A 52 23.63 24.95 -6.73
CA LYS A 52 23.52 23.92 -7.78
C LYS A 52 22.08 23.40 -7.67
N LYS A 53 21.35 23.37 -8.80
CA LYS A 53 20.12 22.59 -8.91
C LYS A 53 20.52 21.15 -8.58
N THR A 54 20.33 20.75 -7.33
CA THR A 54 20.32 19.35 -6.94
C THR A 54 19.21 18.74 -7.77
N GLU A 55 19.56 17.82 -8.68
CA GLU A 55 18.56 16.99 -9.35
C GLU A 55 17.63 16.46 -8.26
N ALA A 56 16.34 16.78 -8.38
CA ALA A 56 15.36 16.35 -7.40
C ALA A 56 15.46 14.82 -7.25
N PRO A 57 15.42 14.28 -6.01
CA PRO A 57 15.46 12.83 -5.81
C PRO A 57 14.37 12.16 -6.67
N ARG A 58 14.68 10.98 -7.21
CA ARG A 58 13.82 10.28 -8.18
C ARG A 58 12.41 10.11 -7.61
N ALA A 59 11.48 10.94 -8.07
CA ALA A 59 10.10 10.97 -7.61
C ALA A 59 9.14 10.47 -8.68
N TRP A 60 9.57 9.54 -9.56
CA TRP A 60 8.71 9.03 -10.63
C TRP A 60 8.84 7.52 -10.82
N GLN A 61 7.74 6.87 -11.20
CA GLN A 61 7.67 5.46 -11.57
C GLN A 61 7.62 5.32 -13.10
N ARG A 62 8.45 4.44 -13.68
CA ARG A 62 8.36 4.07 -15.10
C ARG A 62 7.29 2.99 -15.27
N MET A 63 6.42 3.16 -16.26
CA MET A 63 5.45 2.15 -16.65
C MET A 63 5.96 1.35 -17.86
N LEU A 64 5.49 0.11 -18.02
CA LEU A 64 5.87 -0.74 -19.16
C LEU A 64 5.40 -0.17 -20.51
N SER A 65 4.36 0.66 -20.50
CA SER A 65 3.91 1.47 -21.64
C SER A 65 4.94 2.52 -22.11
N GLY A 66 5.99 2.77 -21.33
CA GLY A 66 7.01 3.77 -21.61
C GLY A 66 6.76 5.13 -20.96
N ARG A 67 5.56 5.38 -20.41
CA ARG A 67 5.22 6.60 -19.65
C ARG A 67 5.90 6.66 -18.29
N ARG A 68 5.85 7.84 -17.67
CA ARG A 68 6.37 8.11 -16.32
C ARG A 68 5.27 8.81 -15.54
N LEU A 69 5.01 8.34 -14.33
CA LEU A 69 4.13 9.03 -13.39
C LEU A 69 4.99 9.72 -12.33
N ASP A 70 4.81 11.03 -12.16
CA ASP A 70 5.33 11.75 -11.00
C ASP A 70 4.56 11.33 -9.75
N LEU A 71 5.28 10.94 -8.71
CA LEU A 71 4.73 10.46 -7.46
C LEU A 71 4.27 11.64 -6.59
N ILE A 72 5.00 12.76 -6.59
CA ILE A 72 4.72 13.90 -5.70
C ILE A 72 3.55 14.75 -6.25
N ASP A 73 3.48 14.88 -7.58
CA ASP A 73 2.47 15.67 -8.28
C ASP A 73 1.94 14.91 -9.52
N PRO A 74 1.09 13.87 -9.32
CA PRO A 74 0.63 13.01 -10.40
C PRO A 74 -0.26 13.77 -11.38
N SER A 75 0.15 13.81 -12.65
CA SER A 75 -0.65 14.36 -13.74
C SER A 75 -1.72 13.35 -14.19
N PRO A 76 -3.00 13.76 -14.32
CA PRO A 76 -4.04 12.90 -14.88
C PRO A 76 -3.68 12.34 -16.26
N LEU A 77 -2.95 13.11 -17.09
CA LEU A 77 -2.58 12.72 -18.45
C LEU A 77 -1.55 11.58 -18.51
N ASP A 78 -0.85 11.33 -17.40
CA ASP A 78 0.12 10.24 -17.29
C ASP A 78 -0.51 8.95 -16.75
N VAL A 79 -1.79 8.97 -16.40
CA VAL A 79 -2.55 7.82 -15.92
C VAL A 79 -3.23 7.12 -17.10
N GLU A 80 -3.02 5.82 -17.22
CA GLU A 80 -3.74 4.98 -18.19
C GLU A 80 -4.17 3.67 -17.55
N ILE A 81 -5.29 3.14 -18.05
CA ILE A 81 -5.91 1.97 -17.45
C ILE A 81 -5.09 0.70 -17.64
N GLU A 82 -4.33 0.58 -18.73
CA GLU A 82 -3.48 -0.57 -18.98
C GLU A 82 -2.35 -0.70 -17.95
N ASP A 83 -1.79 0.42 -17.50
CA ASP A 83 -0.75 0.42 -16.47
C ASP A 83 -1.33 0.07 -15.10
N ILE A 84 -2.49 0.65 -14.77
CA ILE A 84 -3.23 0.33 -13.52
C ILE A 84 -3.55 -1.17 -13.51
N ALA A 85 -4.21 -1.67 -14.54
CA ALA A 85 -4.61 -3.08 -14.62
C ALA A 85 -3.40 -4.02 -14.56
N HIS A 86 -2.28 -3.67 -15.22
CA HIS A 86 -1.06 -4.47 -15.19
C HIS A 86 -0.46 -4.54 -13.79
N GLY A 87 -0.37 -3.40 -13.10
CA GLY A 87 0.14 -3.31 -11.73
C GLY A 87 -0.77 -4.04 -10.75
N LEU A 88 -2.04 -3.65 -10.67
CA LEU A 88 -3.00 -4.22 -9.72
C LEU A 88 -3.18 -5.74 -9.88
N ALA A 89 -3.04 -6.28 -11.09
CA ALA A 89 -3.12 -7.72 -11.31
C ALA A 89 -1.94 -8.52 -10.74
N ARG A 90 -0.85 -7.84 -10.37
CA ARG A 90 0.39 -8.42 -9.82
C ARG A 90 0.66 -8.01 -8.38
N VAL A 91 0.07 -6.92 -7.90
CA VAL A 91 0.10 -6.56 -6.49
C VAL A 91 -0.74 -7.58 -5.72
N ALA A 92 -0.08 -8.31 -4.81
CA ALA A 92 -0.71 -9.32 -3.97
C ALA A 92 -1.27 -8.66 -2.70
N ARG A 93 -2.49 -9.03 -2.34
CA ARG A 93 -3.09 -8.70 -1.04
C ARG A 93 -2.63 -9.65 0.05
N TRP A 94 -2.89 -9.28 1.30
CA TRP A 94 -2.55 -10.09 2.48
C TRP A 94 -1.05 -10.43 2.56
N ASN A 95 -0.19 -9.59 1.97
CA ASN A 95 1.24 -9.86 1.80
C ASN A 95 1.53 -11.22 1.13
N GLY A 96 0.61 -11.72 0.30
CA GLY A 96 0.71 -13.02 -0.36
C GLY A 96 0.42 -14.23 0.53
N GLN A 97 0.02 -14.04 1.79
CA GLN A 97 -0.37 -15.12 2.71
C GLN A 97 -1.80 -15.61 2.41
N THR A 98 -2.02 -16.13 1.21
CA THR A 98 -3.30 -16.67 0.76
C THR A 98 -3.15 -18.10 0.29
N THR A 99 -4.16 -18.94 0.51
CA THR A 99 -4.22 -20.29 -0.05
C THR A 99 -4.41 -20.27 -1.57
N GLY A 100 -3.85 -21.28 -2.26
CA GLY A 100 -3.92 -21.45 -3.72
C GLY A 100 -2.61 -21.19 -4.45
N ASP A 101 -2.56 -21.57 -5.73
CA ASP A 101 -1.34 -21.51 -6.56
C ASP A 101 -1.02 -20.10 -7.09
N HIS A 102 -1.96 -19.16 -6.95
CA HIS A 102 -1.84 -17.80 -7.44
C HIS A 102 -2.09 -16.80 -6.31
N ALA A 103 -1.40 -15.68 -6.34
CA ALA A 103 -1.66 -14.59 -5.41
C ALA A 103 -3.07 -14.01 -5.60
N TYR A 104 -3.75 -13.70 -4.50
CA TYR A 104 -4.97 -12.91 -4.56
C TYR A 104 -4.60 -11.45 -4.84
N SER A 105 -4.95 -10.96 -6.04
CA SER A 105 -4.46 -9.66 -6.51
C SER A 105 -5.41 -8.51 -6.20
N VAL A 106 -4.89 -7.29 -6.11
CA VAL A 106 -5.71 -6.07 -5.92
C VAL A 106 -6.73 -5.93 -7.04
N ALA A 107 -6.39 -6.30 -8.28
CA ALA A 107 -7.36 -6.31 -9.38
C ALA A 107 -8.58 -7.21 -9.12
N GLN A 108 -8.38 -8.41 -8.55
CA GLN A 108 -9.48 -9.31 -8.17
C GLN A 108 -10.32 -8.74 -7.03
N HIS A 109 -9.66 -8.15 -6.03
CA HIS A 109 -10.32 -7.44 -4.95
C HIS A 109 -11.20 -6.30 -5.48
N SER A 110 -10.68 -5.43 -6.35
CA SER A 110 -11.46 -4.33 -6.93
C SER A 110 -12.68 -4.83 -7.73
N LEU A 111 -12.56 -5.97 -8.44
CA LEU A 111 -13.70 -6.61 -9.12
C LEU A 111 -14.76 -7.09 -8.13
N LEU A 112 -14.33 -7.72 -7.04
CA LEU A 112 -15.20 -8.15 -5.94
C LEU A 112 -15.93 -6.98 -5.29
N VAL A 113 -15.20 -5.92 -4.94
CA VAL A 113 -15.76 -4.68 -4.37
C VAL A 113 -16.77 -4.04 -5.30
N THR A 114 -16.48 -4.00 -6.61
CA THR A 114 -17.41 -3.44 -7.61
C THR A 114 -18.73 -4.22 -7.68
N ASP A 115 -18.66 -5.55 -7.70
CA ASP A 115 -19.87 -6.39 -7.77
C ASP A 115 -20.66 -6.36 -6.46
N LEU A 116 -19.99 -6.25 -5.31
CA LEU A 116 -20.63 -6.02 -4.01
C LEU A 116 -21.31 -4.64 -3.95
N ALA A 117 -20.63 -3.58 -4.41
CA ALA A 117 -21.17 -2.23 -4.43
C ALA A 117 -22.43 -2.15 -5.31
N GLN A 118 -22.42 -2.76 -6.50
CA GLN A 118 -23.60 -2.90 -7.35
C GLN A 118 -24.74 -3.64 -6.65
N ALA A 119 -24.44 -4.71 -5.90
CA ALA A 119 -25.44 -5.48 -5.19
C ALA A 119 -25.98 -4.77 -3.93
N PHE A 120 -25.24 -3.80 -3.38
CA PHE A 120 -25.68 -2.94 -2.28
C PHE A 120 -26.46 -1.72 -2.76
N ALA A 121 -26.17 -1.24 -3.98
CA ALA A 121 -26.87 -0.12 -4.60
C ALA A 121 -27.20 -0.43 -6.07
N PRO A 122 -28.29 -1.17 -6.33
CA PRO A 122 -28.69 -1.59 -7.68
C PRO A 122 -28.92 -0.42 -8.65
N ASP A 123 -29.31 0.74 -8.14
CA ASP A 123 -29.66 1.94 -8.93
C ASP A 123 -28.44 2.83 -9.25
N TRP A 124 -27.22 2.41 -8.93
CA TRP A 124 -26.01 3.17 -9.26
C TRP A 124 -25.77 3.24 -10.76
N ASP A 125 -25.38 4.43 -11.22
CA ASP A 125 -24.89 4.62 -12.58
C ASP A 125 -23.48 4.05 -12.75
N GLN A 126 -23.04 3.97 -14.00
CA GLN A 126 -21.71 3.49 -14.37
C GLN A 126 -20.58 4.29 -13.72
N THR A 127 -20.73 5.62 -13.55
CA THR A 127 -19.70 6.46 -12.93
C THR A 127 -19.45 6.08 -11.46
N LYS A 128 -20.51 5.81 -10.69
CA LYS A 128 -20.37 5.35 -9.29
C LYS A 128 -19.73 3.96 -9.20
N LEU A 129 -20.05 3.07 -10.13
CA LEU A 129 -19.43 1.74 -10.21
C LEU A 129 -17.98 1.82 -10.68
N LEU A 130 -17.65 2.76 -11.56
CA LEU A 130 -16.28 3.00 -12.00
C LEU A 130 -15.43 3.52 -10.83
N ALA A 131 -15.99 4.38 -9.98
CA ALA A 131 -15.35 4.78 -8.72
C ALA A 131 -15.11 3.57 -7.78
N ALA A 132 -16.05 2.63 -7.70
CA ALA A 132 -15.83 1.39 -6.94
C ALA A 132 -14.72 0.51 -7.54
N LEU A 133 -14.62 0.42 -8.86
CA LEU A 133 -13.55 -0.35 -9.54
C LEU A 133 -12.17 0.27 -9.35
N LEU A 134 -12.10 1.60 -9.28
CA LEU A 134 -10.86 2.36 -9.19
C LEU A 134 -10.47 2.76 -7.76
N HIS A 135 -11.21 2.32 -6.73
CA HIS A 135 -10.97 2.77 -5.35
C HIS A 135 -9.54 2.46 -4.85
N ASP A 136 -8.99 1.30 -5.21
CA ASP A 136 -7.61 0.89 -4.90
C ASP A 136 -6.66 1.11 -6.09
N ALA A 137 -7.09 1.84 -7.13
CA ALA A 137 -6.22 2.14 -8.26
C ALA A 137 -4.89 2.80 -7.88
N PRO A 138 -4.78 3.68 -6.86
CA PRO A 138 -3.49 4.20 -6.39
C PRO A 138 -2.43 3.13 -6.10
N GLU A 139 -2.82 1.91 -5.72
CA GLU A 139 -1.93 0.82 -5.33
C GLU A 139 -1.05 0.27 -6.46
N TYR A 140 -1.34 0.58 -7.72
CA TYR A 140 -0.45 0.22 -8.84
C TYR A 140 0.92 0.94 -8.79
N VAL A 141 1.02 1.99 -7.97
CA VAL A 141 2.22 2.81 -7.77
C VAL A 141 2.75 2.67 -6.35
N ILE A 142 1.88 2.74 -5.35
CA ILE A 142 2.29 2.70 -3.93
C ILE A 142 2.38 1.28 -3.34
N GLY A 143 1.78 0.29 -4.02
CA GLY A 143 1.63 -1.07 -3.52
C GLY A 143 0.44 -1.25 -2.57
N ASP A 144 0.02 -2.50 -2.36
CA ASP A 144 -0.97 -2.87 -1.34
C ASP A 144 -0.29 -2.80 0.03
N MET A 145 -0.86 -1.99 0.90
CA MET A 145 -0.38 -1.82 2.26
C MET A 145 -1.50 -2.17 3.22
N ILE A 146 -1.24 -3.15 4.09
CA ILE A 146 -2.21 -3.56 5.10
C ILE A 146 -2.64 -2.37 5.97
N SER A 147 -3.92 -2.32 6.32
CA SER A 147 -4.52 -1.17 7.03
C SER A 147 -3.78 -0.75 8.31
N PRO A 148 -3.25 -1.67 9.16
CA PRO A 148 -2.47 -1.29 10.34
C PRO A 148 -1.21 -0.47 10.00
N PHE A 149 -0.61 -0.72 8.83
CA PHE A 149 0.59 -0.03 8.41
C PHE A 149 0.26 1.34 7.80
N LYS A 150 -0.82 1.47 7.01
CA LYS A 150 -1.32 2.78 6.53
C LYS A 150 -1.58 3.75 7.70
N ALA A 151 -2.06 3.26 8.85
CA ALA A 151 -2.27 4.08 10.04
C ALA A 151 -0.96 4.62 10.68
N ALA A 152 0.18 3.96 10.44
CA ALA A 152 1.47 4.30 11.04
C ALA A 152 2.30 5.32 10.23
N LEU A 153 2.02 5.51 8.93
CA LEU A 153 2.84 6.32 8.00
C LEU A 153 2.66 7.85 8.13
N GLY A 154 1.64 8.29 8.86
CA GLY A 154 1.38 9.72 9.09
C GLY A 154 0.55 10.40 8.00
N VAL A 155 0.42 11.73 8.11
CA VAL A 155 -0.48 12.57 7.29
C VAL A 155 0.02 12.71 5.85
N ASP A 156 1.33 12.86 5.65
CA ASP A 156 1.92 13.06 4.33
C ASP A 156 1.60 11.92 3.34
N TYR A 157 1.50 10.68 3.85
CA TYR A 157 1.12 9.52 3.04
C TYR A 157 -0.34 9.58 2.59
N LYS A 158 -1.25 10.05 3.44
CA LYS A 158 -2.67 10.20 3.08
C LYS A 158 -2.87 11.30 2.04
N ASP A 159 -2.14 12.40 2.19
CA ASP A 159 -2.17 13.49 1.21
C ASP A 159 -1.63 13.02 -0.15
N PHE A 160 -0.59 12.18 -0.14
CA PHE A 160 -0.06 11.53 -1.34
C PHE A 160 -1.10 10.61 -2.01
N GLU A 161 -1.71 9.69 -1.27
CA GLU A 161 -2.73 8.76 -1.77
C GLU A 161 -3.92 9.54 -2.36
N GLY A 162 -4.36 10.61 -1.69
CA GLY A 162 -5.45 11.48 -2.15
C GLY A 162 -5.13 12.26 -3.44
N ARG A 163 -3.88 12.69 -3.65
CA ARG A 163 -3.47 13.32 -4.93
C ARG A 163 -3.52 12.33 -6.08
N LEU A 164 -3.08 11.10 -5.85
CA LEU A 164 -3.10 10.05 -6.86
C LEU A 164 -4.53 9.63 -7.19
N GLU A 165 -5.39 9.46 -6.17
CA GLU A 165 -6.83 9.23 -6.35
C GLU A 165 -7.47 10.35 -7.18
N ALA A 166 -7.18 11.62 -6.85
CA ALA A 166 -7.70 12.76 -7.60
C ALA A 166 -7.24 12.74 -9.08
N ALA A 167 -5.98 12.45 -9.35
CA ALA A 167 -5.46 12.35 -10.71
C ALA A 167 -6.15 11.24 -11.53
N ILE A 168 -6.36 10.08 -10.90
CA ILE A 168 -7.08 8.94 -11.48
C ILE A 168 -8.55 9.33 -11.76
N HIS A 169 -9.23 9.94 -10.80
CA HIS A 169 -10.61 10.38 -10.96
C HIS A 169 -10.78 11.37 -12.12
N VAL A 170 -9.92 12.39 -12.20
CA VAL A 170 -9.92 13.35 -13.31
C VAL A 170 -9.71 12.64 -14.64
N ARG A 171 -8.73 11.73 -14.73
CA ARG A 171 -8.41 10.99 -15.97
C ARG A 171 -9.59 10.19 -16.51
N PHE A 172 -10.43 9.66 -15.64
CA PHE A 172 -11.55 8.78 -16.01
C PHE A 172 -12.92 9.45 -15.87
N GLY A 173 -12.98 10.76 -15.66
CA GLY A 173 -14.22 11.53 -15.61
C GLY A 173 -15.09 11.24 -14.38
N ILE A 174 -14.47 10.81 -13.28
CA ILE A 174 -15.11 10.64 -11.97
C ILE A 174 -14.99 11.97 -11.21
N PRO A 175 -16.00 12.37 -10.41
CA PRO A 175 -15.84 13.50 -9.50
C PRO A 175 -14.63 13.32 -8.58
N VAL A 176 -13.74 14.33 -8.51
CA VAL A 176 -12.55 14.31 -7.62
C VAL A 176 -12.94 13.95 -6.19
N HIS A 177 -14.06 14.50 -5.72
CA HIS A 177 -14.65 14.13 -4.44
C HIS A 177 -15.89 13.27 -4.65
N THR A 178 -15.74 11.98 -4.36
CA THR A 178 -16.84 11.02 -4.37
C THR A 178 -17.90 11.45 -3.35
N PRO A 179 -19.21 11.48 -3.71
CA PRO A 179 -20.26 11.80 -2.75
C PRO A 179 -20.22 10.85 -1.54
N LYS A 180 -20.40 11.39 -0.32
CA LYS A 180 -20.26 10.62 0.95
C LYS A 180 -21.06 9.31 1.00
N HIS A 181 -22.23 9.25 0.37
CA HIS A 181 -23.04 8.03 0.34
C HIS A 181 -22.43 6.95 -0.57
N VAL A 182 -21.76 7.35 -1.65
CA VAL A 182 -21.02 6.45 -2.56
C VAL A 182 -19.78 5.93 -1.85
N GLU A 183 -18.99 6.82 -1.24
CA GLU A 183 -17.80 6.48 -0.46
C GLU A 183 -18.11 5.46 0.65
N ARG A 184 -19.17 5.70 1.46
CA ARG A 184 -19.60 4.75 2.50
C ARG A 184 -19.99 3.38 1.95
N THR A 185 -20.60 3.35 0.77
CA THR A 185 -21.04 2.09 0.16
C THR A 185 -19.87 1.32 -0.42
N ILE A 186 -18.91 2.01 -1.08
CA ILE A 186 -17.63 1.42 -1.50
C ILE A 186 -16.89 0.89 -0.28
N LYS A 187 -16.79 1.66 0.81
CA LYS A 187 -16.10 1.22 2.02
C LYS A 187 -16.76 0.01 2.67
N ARG A 188 -18.10 -0.06 2.64
CA ARG A 188 -18.85 -1.25 3.08
C ARG A 188 -18.53 -2.45 2.19
N ALA A 189 -18.48 -2.29 0.87
CA ALA A 189 -18.14 -3.36 -0.07
C ALA A 189 -16.70 -3.85 0.12
N ASP A 190 -15.73 -2.95 0.25
CA ASP A 190 -14.33 -3.25 0.62
C ASP A 190 -14.24 -4.04 1.94
N THR A 191 -14.90 -3.56 2.99
CA THR A 191 -14.87 -4.24 4.30
C THR A 191 -15.48 -5.66 4.24
N VAL A 192 -16.57 -5.82 3.48
CA VAL A 192 -17.18 -7.14 3.25
C VAL A 192 -16.25 -8.04 2.44
N SER A 193 -15.57 -7.50 1.42
CA SER A 193 -14.57 -8.21 0.62
C SER A 193 -13.42 -8.70 1.52
N ALA A 194 -12.86 -7.82 2.34
CA ALA A 194 -11.79 -8.14 3.29
C ALA A 194 -12.20 -9.25 4.27
N TYR A 195 -13.43 -9.25 4.80
CA TYR A 195 -13.92 -10.36 5.61
C TYR A 195 -13.90 -11.69 4.85
N LEU A 196 -14.41 -11.70 3.62
CA LEU A 196 -14.50 -12.94 2.82
C LEU A 196 -13.11 -13.45 2.45
N GLU A 197 -12.21 -12.56 2.05
CA GLU A 197 -10.81 -12.90 1.75
C GLU A 197 -10.08 -13.44 2.98
N ALA A 198 -10.28 -12.81 4.14
CA ALA A 198 -9.66 -13.24 5.39
C ALA A 198 -10.01 -14.70 5.72
N VAL A 199 -11.29 -15.03 5.66
CA VAL A 199 -11.82 -16.36 6.02
C VAL A 199 -11.52 -17.40 4.96
N GLU A 200 -11.76 -17.08 3.69
CA GLU A 200 -11.69 -18.09 2.61
C GLU A 200 -10.25 -18.27 2.09
N LEU A 201 -9.37 -17.27 2.23
CA LEU A 201 -8.04 -17.26 1.62
C LEU A 201 -6.91 -17.13 2.62
N ALA A 202 -6.99 -16.19 3.56
CA ALA A 202 -5.88 -15.83 4.45
C ALA A 202 -5.84 -16.60 5.77
N GLY A 203 -6.72 -17.59 5.95
CA GLY A 203 -6.70 -18.51 7.08
C GLY A 203 -7.22 -17.93 8.40
N PHE A 204 -7.98 -16.84 8.35
CA PHE A 204 -8.62 -16.29 9.56
C PHE A 204 -9.82 -17.13 9.95
N GLU A 205 -9.98 -17.37 11.26
CA GLU A 205 -11.22 -17.96 11.77
C GLU A 205 -12.38 -16.95 11.63
N PRO A 206 -13.62 -17.39 11.33
CA PRO A 206 -14.75 -16.50 11.13
C PRO A 206 -15.01 -15.52 12.30
N ASP A 207 -14.78 -15.96 13.53
CA ASP A 207 -14.97 -15.13 14.73
C ASP A 207 -13.86 -14.08 14.89
N GLU A 208 -12.64 -14.38 14.44
CA GLU A 208 -11.54 -13.41 14.39
C GLU A 208 -11.81 -12.35 13.32
N ALA A 209 -12.10 -12.78 12.09
CA ALA A 209 -12.45 -11.90 10.98
C ALA A 209 -13.66 -11.00 11.32
N SER A 210 -14.65 -11.55 12.03
CA SER A 210 -15.83 -10.78 12.48
C SER A 210 -15.49 -9.65 13.45
N LYS A 211 -14.45 -9.79 14.28
CA LYS A 211 -14.03 -8.73 15.21
C LYS A 211 -13.32 -7.59 14.50
N ILE A 212 -12.60 -7.88 13.41
CA ILE A 212 -11.80 -6.92 12.65
C ILE A 212 -12.67 -6.19 11.61
N PHE A 213 -13.44 -6.95 10.83
CA PHE A 213 -14.19 -6.45 9.67
C PHE A 213 -15.71 -6.35 9.92
N GLY A 214 -16.21 -6.96 10.98
CA GLY A 214 -17.63 -7.18 11.19
C GLY A 214 -18.16 -8.37 10.38
N ARG A 215 -19.15 -9.08 10.94
CA ARG A 215 -19.76 -10.21 10.24
C ARG A 215 -20.73 -9.73 9.16
N PRO A 216 -20.49 -10.02 7.87
CA PRO A 216 -21.35 -9.55 6.80
C PRO A 216 -22.71 -10.25 6.84
N ARG A 217 -23.78 -9.47 6.67
CA ARG A 217 -25.16 -9.96 6.49
C ARG A 217 -25.56 -9.72 5.04
N LEU A 218 -25.36 -10.75 4.21
CA LEU A 218 -25.62 -10.70 2.77
C LEU A 218 -26.92 -11.46 2.44
N THR A 219 -27.72 -10.90 1.54
CA THR A 219 -28.81 -11.65 0.91
C THR A 219 -28.24 -12.78 0.05
N PRO A 220 -29.03 -13.82 -0.31
CA PRO A 220 -28.56 -14.87 -1.21
C PRO A 220 -28.01 -14.34 -2.54
N ALA A 221 -28.58 -13.25 -3.07
CA ALA A 221 -28.09 -12.60 -4.28
C ALA A 221 -26.71 -11.94 -4.07
N GLN A 222 -26.54 -11.21 -2.96
CA GLN A 222 -25.26 -10.58 -2.59
C GLN A 222 -24.17 -11.62 -2.33
N SER A 223 -24.51 -12.74 -1.65
CA SER A 223 -23.56 -13.84 -1.44
C SER A 223 -23.10 -14.48 -2.74
N ARG A 224 -23.98 -14.62 -3.74
CA ARG A 224 -23.58 -15.13 -5.06
C ARG A 224 -22.65 -14.17 -5.79
N ALA A 225 -22.94 -12.87 -5.76
CA ALA A 225 -22.06 -11.85 -6.33
C ALA A 225 -20.66 -11.91 -5.69
N ALA A 226 -20.61 -12.03 -4.37
CA ALA A 226 -19.37 -12.04 -3.61
C ALA A 226 -18.46 -13.25 -3.91
N ARG A 227 -19.04 -14.41 -4.24
CA ARG A 227 -18.27 -15.64 -4.51
C ARG A 227 -17.61 -15.67 -5.89
N ARG A 228 -17.96 -14.75 -6.80
CA ARG A 228 -17.48 -14.78 -8.19
C ARG A 228 -15.97 -14.59 -8.33
N TRP A 229 -15.39 -13.80 -7.43
CA TRP A 229 -14.01 -13.31 -7.54
C TRP A 229 -13.12 -13.76 -6.37
N ILE A 230 -13.58 -14.70 -5.54
CA ILE A 230 -12.84 -15.10 -4.34
C ILE A 230 -11.70 -16.06 -4.65
N LYS A 231 -11.84 -16.91 -5.67
CA LYS A 231 -10.79 -17.87 -6.03
C LYS A 231 -9.63 -17.15 -6.71
N PRO A 232 -8.39 -17.21 -6.17
CA PRO A 232 -7.24 -16.59 -6.82
C PRO A 232 -7.02 -17.13 -8.24
N MET A 233 -6.76 -16.21 -9.18
CA MET A 233 -6.51 -16.54 -10.60
C MET A 233 -5.16 -15.98 -11.08
N PRO A 234 -4.63 -16.47 -12.22
CA PRO A 234 -3.42 -15.93 -12.82
C PRO A 234 -3.49 -14.42 -13.06
N ALA A 235 -2.35 -13.73 -12.95
CA ALA A 235 -2.27 -12.29 -13.16
C ALA A 235 -2.78 -11.85 -14.56
N SER A 236 -2.56 -12.66 -15.59
CA SER A 236 -3.09 -12.40 -16.95
C SER A 236 -4.63 -12.35 -16.97
N ASP A 237 -5.27 -13.24 -16.23
CA ASP A 237 -6.72 -13.40 -16.21
C ASP A 237 -7.35 -12.29 -15.38
N ALA A 238 -6.76 -11.98 -14.22
CA ALA A 238 -7.14 -10.85 -13.39
C ALA A 238 -7.03 -9.51 -14.16
N GLN A 239 -5.92 -9.29 -14.86
CA GLN A 239 -5.71 -8.09 -15.68
C GLN A 239 -6.78 -7.99 -16.79
N SER A 240 -7.03 -9.09 -17.49
CA SER A 240 -8.02 -9.12 -18.58
C SER A 240 -9.44 -8.89 -18.08
N ALA A 241 -9.80 -9.49 -16.94
CA ALA A 241 -11.11 -9.29 -16.30
C ALA A 241 -11.30 -7.84 -15.83
N TYR A 242 -10.26 -7.26 -15.23
CA TYR A 242 -10.27 -5.86 -14.79
C TYR A 242 -10.47 -4.89 -15.96
N LEU A 243 -9.68 -5.04 -17.03
CA LEU A 243 -9.81 -4.20 -18.24
C LEU A 243 -11.19 -4.34 -18.89
N LYS A 244 -11.73 -5.57 -18.97
CA LYS A 244 -13.07 -5.81 -19.50
C LYS A 244 -14.14 -5.12 -18.67
N ARG A 245 -14.03 -5.18 -17.33
CA ARG A 245 -14.97 -4.52 -16.43
C ARG A 245 -14.88 -3.01 -16.54
N PHE A 246 -13.66 -2.46 -16.59
CA PHE A 246 -13.42 -1.04 -16.83
C PHE A 246 -14.06 -0.59 -18.14
N ALA A 247 -13.78 -1.27 -19.27
CA ALA A 247 -14.34 -0.90 -20.57
C ALA A 247 -15.89 -0.89 -20.57
N THR A 248 -16.51 -1.80 -19.83
CA THR A 248 -17.98 -1.85 -19.69
C THR A 248 -18.53 -0.68 -18.88
N LEU A 249 -17.80 -0.20 -17.88
CA LEU A 249 -18.21 0.91 -17.01
C LEU A 249 -17.81 2.29 -17.56
N ALA A 250 -16.78 2.34 -18.40
CA ALA A 250 -16.32 3.57 -19.03
C ALA A 250 -17.03 3.87 -20.38
N ALA A 251 -17.71 2.87 -20.95
CA ALA A 251 -18.53 3.03 -22.16
C ALA A 251 -19.79 3.83 -21.83
N LYS A 252 -19.84 5.07 -22.34
CA LYS A 252 -21.00 5.96 -22.28
C LYS A 252 -22.05 5.58 -23.32
#